data_AF-A0A7T8BCT6-F1
#
_entry.id   AF-A0A7T8BCT6-F1
#
_cell.length_a   1.000
_cell.length_b   1.000
_cell.length_c   1.000
_cell.angle_alpha   90.00
_cell.angle_beta   90.00
_cell.angle_gamma   90.00
#
_symmetry.space_group_name_H-M   'P 1'
#
loop_
_entity.id
_entity.type
_entity.pdbx_description
1 polymer ?
#
loop_
_entity_poly.entity_id
_entity_poly.type
_entity_poly.pdbx_seq_one_letter_code
_entity_poly.pdbx_strand_id
1 'polypeptide(L)'
;MRKTLFPLVILFLFLLYTGCENPTAETKEKISVDKTLDDPRFNGQFEYSNYWMSPNGIEESYQFRILAFNVTNKVYYYTVYWSYYYSSGWNWSGNYKGDSSTYYYEFEIENGKYRKRLWDNRYSSWSSWNAYDFSDDGNTLTLHNFSFDGAKPSVFEKK
;
A
#
# COMPACT_ATOMS: atom_id res chain seq x y z
N MET A 1 42.64 37.69 -39.06
CA MET A 1 42.07 36.39 -38.64
C MET A 1 41.32 36.55 -37.32
N ARG A 2 39.98 36.54 -37.36
CA ARG A 2 39.02 36.27 -36.24
C ARG A 2 37.67 36.92 -36.60
N LYS A 3 36.80 36.22 -37.33
CA LYS A 3 35.35 36.53 -37.42
C LYS A 3 34.57 35.31 -37.95
N THR A 4 34.61 34.18 -37.25
CA THR A 4 33.72 33.03 -37.58
C THR A 4 33.16 32.30 -36.35
N LEU A 5 33.45 32.76 -35.13
CA LEU A 5 32.95 32.11 -33.90
C LEU A 5 31.57 32.60 -33.43
N PHE A 6 31.07 33.71 -33.96
CA PHE A 6 29.80 34.29 -33.50
C PHE A 6 28.52 33.61 -34.02
N PRO A 7 28.41 33.17 -35.29
CA PRO A 7 27.14 32.60 -35.78
C PRO A 7 26.89 31.18 -35.26
N LEU A 8 27.93 30.46 -34.82
CA LEU A 8 27.80 29.09 -34.32
C LEU A 8 27.19 29.02 -32.91
N VAL A 9 27.46 30.02 -32.07
CA VAL A 9 26.97 30.08 -30.69
C VAL A 9 25.47 30.40 -30.65
N ILE A 10 24.99 31.25 -31.57
CA ILE A 10 23.57 31.61 -31.67
C ILE A 10 22.74 30.43 -32.19
N LEU A 11 23.27 29.63 -33.13
CA LEU A 11 22.58 28.44 -33.63
C LEU A 11 22.45 27.34 -32.55
N PHE A 12 23.46 27.21 -31.68
CA PHE A 12 23.43 26.26 -30.56
C PHE A 12 22.44 26.69 -29.45
N LEU A 13 22.27 28.00 -29.24
CA LEU A 13 21.28 28.55 -28.30
C LEU A 13 19.83 28.38 -28.79
N PHE A 14 19.58 28.41 -30.10
CA PHE A 14 18.24 28.14 -30.66
C PHE A 14 17.84 26.67 -30.53
N LEU A 15 18.77 25.73 -30.69
CA LEU A 15 18.51 24.28 -30.53
C LEU A 15 18.22 23.88 -29.08
N LEU A 16 18.70 24.66 -28.09
CA LEU A 16 18.36 24.45 -26.67
C LEU A 16 16.97 25.01 -26.30
N TYR A 17 16.36 25.85 -27.14
CA TYR A 17 15.06 26.48 -26.87
C TYR A 17 13.87 25.81 -27.59
N THR A 18 14.09 24.98 -28.60
CA THR A 18 13.00 24.30 -29.34
C THR A 18 12.65 22.91 -28.82
N GLY A 19 13.17 22.52 -27.65
CA GLY A 19 13.00 21.18 -27.08
C GLY A 19 12.34 21.17 -25.71
N CYS A 20 11.32 22.00 -25.47
CA CYS A 20 10.44 21.84 -24.33
C CYS A 20 9.00 22.08 -24.79
N GLU A 21 8.52 21.23 -25.69
CA GLU A 21 7.10 20.88 -25.65
C GLU A 21 6.88 20.27 -24.27
N ASN A 22 6.40 21.10 -23.33
CA ASN A 22 5.72 20.56 -22.17
C ASN A 22 4.60 19.69 -22.76
N PRO A 23 4.60 18.37 -22.57
CA PRO A 23 3.34 17.69 -22.69
C PRO A 23 2.48 18.34 -21.62
N THR A 24 1.50 19.13 -22.03
CA THR A 24 0.21 19.18 -21.35
C THR A 24 -0.35 17.75 -21.41
N ALA A 25 0.30 16.85 -20.67
CA ALA A 25 -0.39 15.79 -20.01
C ALA A 25 -1.31 16.53 -19.04
N GLU A 26 -2.51 16.85 -19.54
CA GLU A 26 -3.70 16.75 -18.73
C GLU A 26 -3.47 15.55 -17.84
N THR A 27 -3.11 15.82 -16.59
CA THR A 27 -2.98 14.78 -15.59
C THR A 27 -4.40 14.35 -15.38
N LYS A 28 -4.90 13.47 -16.26
CA LYS A 28 -6.20 12.84 -16.13
C LYS A 28 -6.15 12.22 -14.76
N GLU A 29 -6.86 12.86 -13.85
CA GLU A 29 -6.99 12.40 -12.49
C GLU A 29 -7.51 10.97 -12.62
N LYS A 30 -6.69 10.00 -12.25
CA LYS A 30 -7.06 8.60 -12.38
C LYS A 30 -8.03 8.31 -11.23
N ILE A 31 -9.29 8.66 -11.46
CA ILE A 31 -10.40 8.39 -10.55
C ILE A 31 -10.53 6.87 -10.44
N SER A 32 -10.42 6.35 -9.23
CA SER A 32 -10.66 4.94 -8.96
C SER A 32 -12.16 4.69 -9.09
N VAL A 33 -12.52 3.58 -9.72
CA VAL A 33 -13.93 3.21 -9.95
C VAL A 33 -14.16 1.90 -9.22
N ASP A 34 -15.30 1.83 -8.51
CA ASP A 34 -15.72 0.60 -7.86
C ASP A 34 -15.94 -0.48 -8.92
N LYS A 35 -15.29 -1.63 -8.72
CA LYS A 35 -15.38 -2.82 -9.56
C LYS A 35 -15.59 -4.02 -8.68
N THR A 36 -16.46 -4.92 -9.08
CA THR A 36 -16.60 -6.22 -8.41
C THR A 36 -15.29 -7.01 -8.54
N LEU A 37 -14.88 -7.64 -7.45
CA LEU A 37 -13.75 -8.58 -7.44
C LEU A 37 -14.21 -9.93 -8.01
N ASP A 38 -13.39 -10.51 -8.89
CA ASP A 38 -13.67 -11.80 -9.55
C ASP A 38 -13.81 -12.99 -8.58
N ASP A 39 -13.20 -12.93 -7.39
CA ASP A 39 -13.35 -13.93 -6.34
C ASP A 39 -14.35 -13.43 -5.28
N PRO A 40 -15.57 -14.01 -5.23
CA PRO A 40 -16.64 -13.54 -4.35
C PRO A 40 -16.36 -13.80 -2.85
N ARG A 41 -15.32 -14.56 -2.51
CA ARG A 41 -14.91 -14.81 -1.12
C ARG A 41 -14.33 -13.56 -0.45
N PHE A 42 -13.89 -12.56 -1.23
CA PHE A 42 -13.58 -11.21 -0.74
C PHE A 42 -14.87 -10.46 -0.34
N ASN A 43 -15.51 -10.95 0.71
CA ASN A 43 -16.75 -10.40 1.26
C ASN A 43 -16.74 -10.54 2.78
N GLY A 44 -16.92 -9.43 3.49
CA GLY A 44 -16.93 -9.37 4.94
C GLY A 44 -15.66 -8.76 5.53
N GLN A 45 -15.57 -8.82 6.86
CA GLN A 45 -14.46 -8.28 7.62
C GLN A 45 -13.47 -9.39 7.97
N PHE A 46 -12.20 -9.15 7.66
CA PHE A 46 -11.08 -10.03 7.92
C PHE A 46 -10.11 -9.35 8.88
N GLU A 47 -9.77 -10.04 9.97
CA GLU A 47 -8.97 -9.50 11.06
C GLU A 47 -7.65 -10.24 11.19
N TYR A 48 -6.58 -9.49 11.42
CA TYR A 48 -5.26 -10.03 11.73
C TYR A 48 -4.82 -9.47 13.07
N SER A 49 -4.37 -10.35 13.96
CA SER A 49 -3.74 -9.96 15.22
C SER A 49 -2.41 -10.68 15.35
N ASN A 50 -1.39 -9.94 15.75
CA ASN A 50 -0.08 -10.49 16.07
C ASN A 50 0.39 -9.97 17.41
N TYR A 51 0.92 -10.87 18.23
CA TYR A 51 1.42 -10.59 19.55
C TYR A 51 2.83 -11.15 19.66
N TRP A 52 3.76 -10.30 20.05
CA TRP A 52 5.15 -10.67 20.29
C TRP A 52 5.53 -10.25 21.70
N MET A 53 6.27 -11.11 22.38
CA MET A 53 6.82 -10.86 23.71
C MET A 53 8.31 -11.17 23.67
N SER A 54 9.12 -10.29 24.25
CA SER A 54 10.55 -10.49 24.41
C SER A 54 10.82 -11.77 25.22
N PRO A 55 11.95 -12.46 25.01
CA PRO A 55 12.22 -13.74 25.70
C PRO A 55 12.22 -13.66 27.23
N ASN A 56 12.44 -12.47 27.79
CA ASN A 56 12.42 -12.20 29.23
C ASN A 56 11.02 -11.80 29.75
N GLY A 57 10.00 -11.68 28.89
CA GLY A 57 8.62 -11.37 29.26
C GLY A 57 8.36 -9.91 29.67
N ILE A 58 9.32 -9.01 29.38
CA ILE A 58 9.37 -7.65 29.92
C ILE A 58 8.87 -6.61 28.90
N GLU A 59 8.96 -6.93 27.61
CA GLU A 59 8.57 -6.06 26.52
C GLU A 59 7.62 -6.80 25.58
N GLU A 60 6.47 -6.19 25.31
CA GLU A 60 5.44 -6.80 24.47
C GLU A 60 5.11 -5.87 23.32
N SER A 61 4.70 -6.43 22.18
CA SER A 61 4.22 -5.68 21.04
C SER A 61 2.96 -6.36 20.52
N TYR A 62 1.89 -5.59 20.40
CA TYR A 62 0.62 -6.06 19.89
C TYR A 62 0.25 -5.26 18.64
N GLN A 63 -0.17 -5.99 17.62
CA GLN A 63 -0.63 -5.44 16.37
C GLN A 63 -2.00 -6.00 16.04
N PHE A 64 -2.89 -5.13 15.59
CA PHE A 64 -4.19 -5.51 15.06
C PHE A 64 -4.45 -4.80 13.73
N ARG A 65 -5.01 -5.53 12.76
CA ARG A 65 -5.35 -5.05 11.42
C ARG A 65 -6.73 -5.56 11.02
N ILE A 66 -7.46 -4.74 10.27
CA ILE A 66 -8.73 -5.09 9.64
C ILE A 66 -8.64 -4.82 8.14
N LEU A 67 -9.19 -5.74 7.36
CA LEU A 67 -9.59 -5.54 5.97
C LEU A 67 -11.10 -5.80 5.86
N ALA A 68 -11.88 -4.80 5.46
CA ALA A 68 -13.30 -4.99 5.19
C ALA A 68 -13.57 -4.88 3.68
N PHE A 69 -14.06 -5.98 3.13
CA PHE A 69 -14.45 -6.12 1.74
C PHE A 69 -15.97 -6.14 1.63
N ASN A 70 -16.48 -5.53 0.57
CA ASN A 70 -17.90 -5.52 0.21
C ASN A 70 -18.09 -6.06 -1.22
N VAL A 71 -17.34 -7.09 -1.59
CA VAL A 71 -17.20 -7.65 -2.96
C VAL A 71 -16.63 -6.68 -4.02
N THR A 72 -16.25 -5.46 -3.65
CA THR A 72 -15.61 -4.51 -4.57
C THR A 72 -14.10 -4.41 -4.36
N ASN A 73 -13.40 -3.83 -5.33
CA ASN A 73 -11.99 -3.47 -5.25
C ASN A 73 -11.69 -2.39 -4.21
N LYS A 74 -12.68 -1.71 -3.64
CA LYS A 74 -12.49 -0.70 -2.61
C LYS A 74 -12.50 -1.35 -1.23
N VAL A 75 -11.33 -1.43 -0.62
CA VAL A 75 -11.13 -2.19 0.62
C VAL A 75 -10.82 -1.23 1.75
N TYR A 76 -11.64 -1.24 2.80
CA TYR A 76 -11.33 -0.50 4.01
C TYR A 76 -10.18 -1.19 4.75
N TYR A 77 -9.18 -0.41 5.15
CA TYR A 77 -8.07 -0.87 5.96
C TYR A 77 -7.99 -0.08 7.26
N TYR A 78 -7.85 -0.81 8.35
CA TYR A 78 -7.50 -0.27 9.67
C TYR A 78 -6.32 -1.04 10.24
N THR A 79 -5.41 -0.34 10.92
CA THR A 79 -4.34 -0.95 11.70
C THR A 79 -4.12 -0.15 12.97
N VAL A 80 -3.62 -0.83 13.99
CA VAL A 80 -3.23 -0.22 15.26
C VAL A 80 -2.11 -1.06 15.89
N TYR A 81 -1.20 -0.37 16.58
CA TYR A 81 -0.03 -0.94 17.22
C TYR A 81 0.07 -0.46 18.67
N TRP A 82 0.42 -1.38 19.56
CA TRP A 82 0.69 -1.10 20.97
C TRP A 82 2.01 -1.75 21.37
N SER A 83 2.74 -1.12 22.30
CA SER A 83 3.94 -1.69 22.89
C SER A 83 3.87 -1.58 24.41
N TYR A 84 4.23 -2.66 25.10
CA TYR A 84 4.40 -2.68 26.54
C TYR A 84 5.90 -2.61 26.86
N TYR A 85 6.28 -1.73 27.78
CA TYR A 85 7.61 -1.69 28.34
C TYR A 85 7.53 -1.79 29.86
N TYR A 86 8.36 -2.64 30.46
CA TYR A 86 8.37 -2.80 31.92
C TYR A 86 8.54 -1.50 32.72
N SER A 87 9.30 -0.54 32.21
CA SER A 87 9.54 0.75 32.88
C SER A 87 8.35 1.71 32.82
N SER A 88 7.44 1.56 31.84
CA SER A 88 6.40 2.55 31.56
C SER A 88 5.02 1.96 31.25
N GLY A 89 4.85 0.63 31.34
CA GLY A 89 3.60 -0.07 31.04
C GLY A 89 3.23 -0.08 29.55
N TRP A 90 1.94 -0.31 29.28
CA TRP A 90 1.38 -0.21 27.92
C TRP A 90 1.47 1.25 27.47
N ASN A 91 2.31 1.50 26.49
CA ASN A 91 2.40 2.78 25.85
C ASN A 91 1.90 2.65 24.42
N TRP A 92 1.06 3.61 24.08
CA TRP A 92 0.86 3.92 22.68
C TRP A 92 2.19 4.48 22.16
N SER A 93 2.76 3.87 21.12
CA SER A 93 4.13 4.20 20.68
C SER A 93 4.30 5.64 20.22
N GLY A 94 3.21 6.38 20.00
CA GLY A 94 3.05 7.85 19.89
C GLY A 94 3.79 8.55 18.75
N ASN A 95 4.85 7.92 18.24
CA ASN A 95 5.90 8.54 17.44
C ASN A 95 6.25 7.71 16.20
N TYR A 96 5.57 6.58 15.94
CA TYR A 96 5.74 5.80 14.72
C TYR A 96 4.59 6.04 13.74
N LYS A 97 4.92 6.27 12.46
CA LYS A 97 3.94 6.38 11.36
C LYS A 97 3.22 5.03 11.21
N GLY A 98 2.16 4.79 11.99
CA GLY A 98 1.50 3.48 12.04
C GLY A 98 0.69 3.19 13.31
N ASP A 99 0.83 3.99 14.38
CA ASP A 99 0.14 3.84 15.66
C ASP A 99 -1.35 3.50 15.59
N SER A 100 -2.09 4.21 14.75
CA SER A 100 -3.20 3.62 14.02
C SER A 100 -3.28 4.28 12.66
N SER A 101 -3.81 3.58 11.68
CA SER A 101 -4.04 4.17 10.36
C SER A 101 -5.30 3.62 9.78
N THR A 102 -6.07 4.52 9.16
CA THR A 102 -7.28 4.20 8.44
C THR A 102 -7.19 4.78 7.04
N TYR A 103 -7.40 3.95 6.04
CA TYR A 103 -7.49 4.39 4.65
C TYR A 103 -8.17 3.31 3.80
N TYR A 104 -8.45 3.64 2.54
CA TYR A 104 -8.96 2.67 1.58
C TYR A 104 -7.84 2.23 0.64
N TYR A 105 -7.77 0.93 0.39
CA TYR A 105 -7.00 0.38 -0.71
C TYR A 105 -7.90 0.18 -1.92
N GLU A 106 -7.32 0.31 -3.11
CA GLU A 106 -7.82 -0.32 -4.32
C GLU A 106 -7.09 -1.66 -4.48
N PHE A 107 -7.86 -2.74 -4.60
CA PHE A 107 -7.36 -4.09 -4.88
C PHE A 107 -7.58 -4.44 -6.34
N GLU A 108 -6.68 -5.25 -6.87
CA GLU A 108 -6.89 -5.93 -8.13
C GLU A 108 -6.53 -7.38 -7.93
N ILE A 109 -7.37 -8.27 -8.43
CA ILE A 109 -7.17 -9.71 -8.33
C ILE A 109 -7.21 -10.33 -9.72
N GLU A 110 -6.32 -11.29 -9.95
CA GLU A 110 -6.24 -12.00 -11.21
C GLU A 110 -5.51 -13.34 -10.95
N ASN A 111 -6.10 -14.45 -11.39
CA ASN A 111 -5.44 -15.77 -11.39
C ASN A 111 -4.80 -16.16 -10.03
N GLY A 112 -5.55 -16.02 -8.92
CA GLY A 112 -5.06 -16.36 -7.58
C GLY A 112 -4.01 -15.40 -7.01
N LYS A 113 -3.84 -14.23 -7.63
CA LYS A 113 -2.94 -13.17 -7.18
C LYS A 113 -3.70 -11.89 -6.92
N TYR A 114 -3.14 -11.06 -6.05
CA TYR A 114 -3.62 -9.72 -5.76
C TYR A 114 -2.49 -8.70 -5.89
N ARG A 115 -2.87 -7.46 -6.18
CA ARG A 115 -2.04 -6.27 -5.95
C ARG A 115 -2.91 -5.17 -5.35
N LYS A 116 -2.28 -4.20 -4.71
CA LYS A 116 -2.97 -3.10 -4.04
C LYS A 116 -2.29 -1.75 -4.26
N ARG A 117 -3.05 -0.68 -4.17
CA ARG A 117 -2.58 0.70 -4.02
C ARG A 117 -3.55 1.47 -3.14
N LEU A 118 -3.19 2.67 -2.70
CA LEU A 118 -4.13 3.54 -1.98
C LEU A 118 -5.21 4.05 -2.96
N TRP A 119 -6.46 3.96 -2.52
CA TRP A 119 -7.63 4.44 -3.26
C TRP A 119 -7.52 5.95 -3.51
N ASP A 120 -7.82 6.39 -4.74
CA ASP A 120 -7.81 7.79 -5.17
C ASP A 120 -6.54 8.57 -4.79
N ASN A 121 -5.41 7.89 -4.80
CA ASN A 121 -4.12 8.50 -4.48
C ASN A 121 -3.19 8.49 -5.69
N ARG A 122 -3.01 9.65 -6.31
CA ARG A 122 -2.14 9.84 -7.49
C ARG A 122 -0.66 9.52 -7.23
N TYR A 123 -0.23 9.54 -5.97
CA TYR A 123 1.14 9.22 -5.56
C TYR A 123 1.31 7.75 -5.18
N SER A 124 0.24 6.96 -5.22
CA SER A 124 0.27 5.53 -4.91
C SER A 124 0.36 4.69 -6.17
N SER A 125 1.51 4.05 -6.33
CA SER A 125 1.72 3.00 -7.33
C SER A 125 1.11 1.67 -6.87
N TRP A 126 0.73 0.85 -7.83
CA TRP A 126 0.39 -0.55 -7.57
C TRP A 126 1.57 -1.30 -6.95
N SER A 127 1.29 -2.12 -5.93
CA SER A 127 2.23 -3.12 -5.46
C SER A 127 2.51 -4.16 -6.55
N SER A 128 3.57 -4.95 -6.36
CA SER A 128 3.75 -6.18 -7.10
C SER A 128 2.55 -7.12 -6.90
N TRP A 129 2.35 -8.00 -7.88
CA TRP A 129 1.42 -9.11 -7.76
C TRP A 129 1.94 -10.13 -6.73
N ASN A 130 1.10 -10.49 -5.77
CA ASN A 130 1.39 -11.47 -4.74
C ASN A 130 0.28 -12.52 -4.70
N ALA A 131 0.59 -13.74 -4.26
CA ALA A 131 -0.43 -14.77 -4.10
C ALA A 131 -1.42 -14.39 -2.98
N TYR A 132 -2.64 -14.91 -3.06
CA TYR A 132 -3.55 -15.02 -1.93
C TYR A 132 -4.16 -16.40 -1.90
N ASP A 133 -4.57 -16.84 -0.71
CA ASP A 133 -5.26 -18.10 -0.51
C ASP A 133 -6.45 -17.88 0.43
N PHE A 134 -7.52 -18.64 0.21
CA PHE A 134 -8.60 -18.80 1.18
C PHE A 134 -8.58 -20.22 1.73
N SER A 135 -8.97 -20.40 2.99
CA SER A 135 -9.37 -21.71 3.50
C SER A 135 -10.58 -22.26 2.72
N ASP A 136 -10.80 -23.57 2.79
CA ASP A 136 -11.90 -24.24 2.08
C ASP A 136 -13.29 -23.69 2.47
N ASP A 137 -13.44 -23.23 3.72
CA ASP A 137 -14.67 -22.62 4.24
C ASP A 137 -14.77 -21.11 3.98
N GLY A 138 -13.72 -20.49 3.41
CA GLY A 138 -13.64 -19.07 3.09
C GLY A 138 -13.53 -18.15 4.31
N ASN A 139 -13.32 -18.69 5.51
CA ASN A 139 -13.22 -17.90 6.75
C ASN A 139 -11.80 -17.42 7.04
N THR A 140 -10.78 -17.96 6.38
CA THR A 140 -9.39 -17.52 6.52
C THR A 140 -8.89 -16.98 5.19
N LEU A 141 -8.37 -15.76 5.19
CA LEU A 141 -7.72 -15.12 4.05
C LEU A 141 -6.23 -14.98 4.32
N THR A 142 -5.39 -15.63 3.53
CA THR A 142 -3.94 -15.45 3.57
C THR A 142 -3.50 -14.52 2.44
N LEU A 143 -2.90 -13.38 2.79
CA LEU A 143 -2.30 -12.45 1.85
C LEU A 143 -0.78 -12.52 1.94
N HIS A 144 -0.13 -12.99 0.88
CA HIS A 144 1.33 -13.06 0.82
C HIS A 144 1.91 -11.66 0.61
N ASN A 145 2.94 -11.29 1.38
CA ASN A 145 3.60 -9.98 1.34
C ASN A 145 2.66 -8.77 1.54
N PHE A 146 1.66 -8.91 2.41
CA PHE A 146 0.72 -7.81 2.67
C PHE A 146 1.31 -6.71 3.54
N SER A 147 2.16 -7.06 4.52
CA SER A 147 2.80 -6.10 5.42
C SER A 147 4.16 -5.63 4.94
N PHE A 148 4.60 -4.48 5.46
CA PHE A 148 5.96 -3.97 5.29
C PHE A 148 7.04 -4.83 5.97
N ASP A 149 6.64 -5.82 6.78
CA ASP A 149 7.53 -6.70 7.55
C ASP A 149 8.12 -7.85 6.69
N GLY A 150 7.83 -7.85 5.39
CA GLY A 150 8.70 -8.37 4.32
C GLY A 150 8.95 -9.88 4.23
N ALA A 151 8.51 -10.70 5.18
CA ALA A 151 8.94 -12.10 5.21
C ALA A 151 7.87 -13.17 5.51
N LYS A 152 6.69 -12.79 6.03
CA LYS A 152 5.64 -13.77 6.38
C LYS A 152 4.30 -13.39 5.77
N PRO A 153 3.51 -14.38 5.28
CA PRO A 153 2.12 -14.14 4.89
C PRO A 153 1.32 -13.58 6.08
N SER A 154 0.42 -12.65 5.78
CA SER A 154 -0.56 -12.17 6.76
C SER A 154 -1.80 -13.05 6.66
N VAL A 155 -2.10 -13.78 7.74
CA VAL A 155 -3.28 -14.65 7.83
C VAL A 155 -4.38 -13.91 8.57
N PHE A 156 -5.49 -13.65 7.90
CA PHE A 156 -6.64 -12.95 8.44
C PHE A 156 -7.81 -13.91 8.66
N GLU A 157 -8.54 -13.72 9.75
CA GLU A 157 -9.71 -14.51 10.12
C GLU A 157 -10.98 -13.67 9.93
N LYS A 158 -12.00 -14.27 9.34
CA LYS A 158 -13.28 -13.63 9.09
C LYS A 158 -14.09 -13.54 10.38
N LYS A 159 -14.74 -12.39 10.58
CA LYS A 159 -15.68 -12.16 11.70
C LYS A 159 -17.14 -12.22 11.29
#